data_AF-A0A9E3CJ57-F1
#
_entry.id   AF-A0A9E3CJ57-F1
#
_cell.length_a   1.000
_cell.length_b   1.000
_cell.length_c   1.000
_cell.angle_alpha   90.00
_cell.angle_beta   90.00
_cell.angle_gamma   90.00
#
_symmetry.space_group_name_H-M   'P 1'
#
loop_
_entity.id
_entity.type
_entity.pdbx_description
1 polymer ?
#
loop_
_entity_poly.entity_id
_entity_poly.type
_entity_poly.pdbx_seq_one_letter_code
_entity_poly.pdbx_strand_id
1 'polypeptide(L)' 'MADKKTRTRLNELHGMGDADLDAAAAAARKAIYQFHKDRLSKPQENVKVVKNSRKEIARVLTIRRQRQIAAQETQS' A
#
# COMPACT_ATOMS: atom_id res chain seq x y z
N MET A 1 4.13 -20.41 0.26
CA MET A 1 4.82 -19.48 -0.70
C MET A 1 4.24 -18.05 -0.68
N ALA A 2 2.92 -17.83 -0.71
CA ALA A 2 2.32 -16.48 -0.76
C ALA A 2 2.55 -15.62 0.51
N ASP A 3 2.69 -16.29 1.66
CA ASP A 3 2.83 -15.64 2.97
C ASP A 3 4.21 -14.98 3.15
N LYS A 4 5.27 -15.64 2.66
CA LYS A 4 6.65 -15.11 2.69
C LYS A 4 6.75 -13.79 1.93
N LYS A 5 6.15 -13.69 0.73
CA LYS A 5 6.15 -12.46 -0.07
C LYS A 5 5.43 -11.30 0.62
N THR A 6 4.32 -11.60 1.30
CA THR A 6 3.56 -10.59 2.05
C THR A 6 4.35 -10.06 3.24
N ARG A 7 5.04 -10.95 3.97
CA ARG A 7 5.87 -10.59 5.12
C ARG A 7 7.11 -9.81 4.72
N THR A 8 7.78 -10.19 3.64
CA THR A 8 8.89 -9.43 3.06
C THR A 8 8.44 -8.02 2.69
N ARG A 9 7.31 -7.89 2.00
CA ARG A 9 6.79 -6.56 1.62
C ARG A 9 6.44 -5.69 2.81
N LEU A 10 5.86 -6.27 3.86
CA LEU A 10 5.55 -5.54 5.08
C LEU A 10 6.84 -5.00 5.74
N ASN A 11 7.89 -5.82 5.82
CA ASN A 11 9.18 -5.41 6.38
C ASN A 11 9.82 -4.27 5.55
N GLU A 12 9.75 -4.34 4.23
CA GLU A 12 10.20 -3.26 3.34
C GLU A 12 9.47 -1.95 3.65
N LEU A 13 8.15 -1.99 3.77
CA LEU A 13 7.34 -0.80 4.11
C LEU A 13 7.71 -0.23 5.49
N HIS A 14 7.99 -1.08 6.48
CA HIS A 14 8.44 -0.60 7.80
C HIS A 14 9.81 0.11 7.73
N GLY A 15 10.68 -0.28 6.80
CA GLY A 15 11.97 0.36 6.56
C GLY A 15 11.92 1.65 5.73
N MET A 16 10.78 1.97 5.11
CA MET A 16 10.61 3.18 4.29
C MET A 16 10.40 4.43 5.14
N GLY A 17 10.92 5.58 4.68
CA GLY A 17 10.60 6.88 5.24
C GLY A 17 9.14 7.27 5.01
N ASP A 18 8.62 8.24 5.76
CA ASP A 18 7.22 8.68 5.62
C ASP A 18 6.90 9.20 4.21
N ALA A 19 7.84 9.91 3.57
CA ALA A 19 7.71 10.37 2.20
C ALA A 19 7.61 9.20 1.20
N ASP A 20 8.41 8.15 1.40
CA ASP A 20 8.41 6.96 0.55
C ASP A 20 7.15 6.12 0.75
N LEU A 21 6.64 6.04 1.98
CA LEU A 21 5.35 5.44 2.29
C LEU A 21 4.22 6.16 1.53
N ASP A 22 4.24 7.49 1.52
CA ASP A 22 3.25 8.28 0.79
C ASP A 22 3.36 8.10 -0.73
N ALA A 23 4.58 8.02 -1.25
CA ALA A 23 4.83 7.68 -2.65
C ALA A 23 4.30 6.28 -2.99
N ALA A 24 4.50 5.28 -2.12
CA ALA A 24 4.00 3.92 -2.29
C ALA A 24 2.45 3.88 -2.30
N ALA A 25 1.79 4.62 -1.40
CA ALA A 25 0.34 4.72 -1.39
C ALA A 25 -0.20 5.46 -2.64
N ALA A 26 0.49 6.51 -3.10
CA ALA A 26 0.14 7.22 -4.33
C ALA A 26 0.27 6.31 -5.58
N ALA A 27 1.34 5.53 -5.66
CA ALA A 27 1.54 4.55 -6.73
C ALA A 27 0.44 3.47 -6.74
N ALA A 28 0.06 2.95 -5.57
CA ALA A 28 -1.02 1.99 -5.44
C ALA A 28 -2.39 2.56 -5.87
N ARG A 29 -2.68 3.82 -5.51
CA ARG A 29 -3.88 4.55 -5.99
C ARG A 29 -3.87 4.73 -7.50
N LYS A 30 -2.72 5.11 -8.08
CA LYS A 30 -2.53 5.25 -9.53
C LYS A 30 -2.78 3.92 -10.25
N ALA A 31 -2.30 2.79 -9.70
CA ALA A 31 -2.54 1.47 -10.26
C ALA A 31 -4.03 1.09 -10.29
N ILE A 32 -4.79 1.45 -9.25
CA ILE A 32 -6.25 1.25 -9.23
C ILE A 32 -6.92 2.10 -10.32
N TYR A 33 -6.57 3.39 -10.38
CA TYR A 33 -7.11 4.29 -11.40
C TYR A 33 -6.82 3.77 -12.82
N GLN A 34 -5.57 3.39 -13.09
CA GLN A 34 -5.15 2.87 -14.37
C GLN A 34 -5.91 1.59 -14.74
N PHE A 35 -6.07 0.65 -13.80
CA PHE A 35 -6.87 -0.55 -14.00
C PHE A 35 -8.31 -0.21 -14.43
N HIS A 36 -8.95 0.75 -13.77
CA HIS A 36 -10.31 1.16 -14.13
C HIS A 36 -10.36 1.85 -15.48
N LYS A 37 -9.39 2.71 -15.78
CA LYS A 37 -9.27 3.38 -17.08
C LYS A 37 -9.09 2.37 -18.22
N ASP A 38 -8.18 1.41 -18.06
CA ASP A 38 -7.91 0.38 -19.07
C ASP A 38 -9.12 -0.50 -19.31
N ARG A 39 -9.83 -0.86 -18.23
CA ARG A 39 -11.06 -1.66 -18.27
C ARG A 39 -12.17 -1.03 -19.12
N LEU A 40 -12.23 0.30 -19.21
CA LEU A 40 -13.20 0.99 -20.08
C LEU A 40 -12.92 0.76 -21.56
N SER A 41 -11.64 0.61 -21.92
CA SER A 41 -11.22 0.40 -23.31
C SER A 41 -11.24 -1.07 -23.73
N LYS A 42 -10.88 -2.00 -22.83
CA LYS A 42 -10.87 -3.44 -23.06
C LYS A 42 -11.13 -4.19 -21.74
N PRO A 43 -11.86 -5.32 -21.75
CA PRO A 43 -12.01 -6.15 -20.56
C PRO A 43 -10.64 -6.54 -19.99
N GLN A 44 -10.36 -6.12 -18.75
CA GLN A 44 -9.12 -6.44 -18.05
C GLN A 44 -9.37 -7.57 -17.05
N GLU A 45 -8.77 -8.74 -17.28
CA GLU A 45 -9.00 -9.95 -16.48
C GLU A 45 -8.28 -9.94 -15.13
N ASN A 46 -7.20 -9.15 -15.00
CA ASN A 46 -6.37 -9.16 -13.80
C ASN A 46 -6.95 -8.29 -12.67
N VAL A 47 -8.08 -8.71 -12.12
CA VAL A 47 -8.76 -8.08 -10.98
C VAL A 47 -7.94 -8.10 -9.68
N LYS A 48 -6.88 -8.93 -9.62
CA LYS A 48 -6.01 -9.02 -8.44
C LYS A 48 -5.21 -7.74 -8.21
N VAL A 49 -4.98 -6.93 -9.25
CA VAL A 49 -4.30 -5.62 -9.15
C VAL A 49 -5.03 -4.72 -8.16
N VAL A 50 -6.34 -4.57 -8.31
CA VAL A 50 -7.15 -3.72 -7.41
C VAL A 50 -7.09 -4.23 -5.97
N LYS A 51 -7.26 -5.55 -5.77
CA LYS A 51 -7.20 -6.16 -4.44
C LYS A 51 -5.85 -5.95 -3.77
N ASN A 52 -4.75 -6.15 -4.52
CA ASN A 52 -3.40 -6.00 -3.99
C ASN A 52 -3.06 -4.53 -3.71
N SER A 53 -3.43 -3.60 -4.59
CA SER A 53 -3.24 -2.17 -4.38
C SER A 53 -4.01 -1.65 -3.17
N ARG A 54 -5.26 -2.11 -2.95
CA ARG A 54 -6.02 -1.76 -1.74
C ARG A 54 -5.34 -2.25 -0.46
N LYS A 55 -4.84 -3.49 -0.47
CA LYS A 55 -4.08 -4.04 0.67
C LYS A 55 -2.80 -3.24 0.93
N GLU A 56 -2.12 -2.81 -0.13
CA GLU A 56 -0.92 -1.99 -0.01
C GLU A 56 -1.21 -0.64 0.66
N ILE A 57 -2.26 0.05 0.20
CA ILE A 57 -2.73 1.30 0.81
C ILE A 57 -3.05 1.09 2.30
N ALA A 58 -3.79 0.02 2.63
CA ALA A 58 -4.14 -0.28 4.01
C ALA A 58 -2.89 -0.48 4.90
N ARG A 59 -1.89 -1.24 4.44
CA ARG A 59 -0.64 -1.45 5.18
C ARG A 59 0.10 -0.15 5.44
N VAL A 60 0.25 0.67 4.40
CA VAL A 60 0.90 1.99 4.53
C VAL A 60 0.20 2.84 5.58
N LEU A 61 -1.14 2.95 5.50
CA LEU A 61 -1.92 3.72 6.46
C LEU A 61 -1.80 3.19 7.89
N THR A 62 -1.79 1.86 8.06
CA THR A 62 -1.56 1.24 9.37
C THR A 62 -0.19 1.59 9.92
N ILE A 63 0.88 1.49 9.12
CA ILE A 63 2.24 1.84 9.56
C ILE A 63 2.32 3.31 9.97
N ARG A 64 1.73 4.21 9.18
CA ARG A 64 1.66 5.64 9.54
C ARG A 64 0.94 5.87 10.85
N ARG A 65 -0.21 5.20 11.06
CA ARG A 65 -0.96 5.32 12.32
C ARG A 65 -0.16 4.80 13.51
N GLN A 66 0.55 3.68 13.35
CA GLN A 66 1.42 3.14 14.39
C GLN A 66 2.55 4.12 14.75
N ARG A 67 3.20 4.72 13.75
CA ARG A 67 4.23 5.76 13.98
C ARG A 67 3.68 6.98 14.72
N GLN A 68 2.48 7.43 14.35
CA GLN A 68 1.81 8.54 15.03
C GLN A 68 1.51 8.22 16.50
N ILE A 69 1.00 7.01 16.79
CA ILE A 69 0.71 6.58 18.17
C ILE A 69 2.00 6.52 18.98
N ALA A 70 3.07 5.91 18.44
CA ALA A 70 4.36 5.84 19.13
C ALA A 70 4.97 7.23 19.41
N ALA A 71 4.82 8.18 18.47
CA ALA A 71 5.26 9.55 18.68
C ALA A 71 4.46 10.27 19.79
N GLN A 72 3.16 10.00 19.92
CA GLN A 72 2.30 10.55 20.97
C GLN A 72 2.64 9.98 22.36
N GLU A 73 2.92 8.67 22.44
CA GLU A 73 3.34 8.00 23.69
C GLU A 73 4.70 8.48 24.19
N THR A 74 5.60 8.89 23.29
CA THR A 74 6.93 9.41 23.66
C THR A 74 6.87 10.85 24.19
N GLN A 75 5.79 11.58 23.91
CA GLN A 75 5.60 12.99 24.32
C GLN A 75 4.74 13.14 25.59
N SER A 76 4.19 12.04 26.12
CA SER A 76 3.38 12.00 27.35
C SER A 76 4.23 11.50 28.52
#